data_AF-A0A829WGL6-F1
#
_entry.id   AF-A0A829WGL6-F1
#
_cell.length_a   1.000
_cell.length_b   1.000
_cell.length_c   1.000
_cell.angle_alpha   90.00
_cell.angle_beta   90.00
_cell.angle_gamma   90.00
#
_symmetry.space_group_name_H-M   'P 1'
#
loop_
_entity.id
_entity.type
_entity.pdbx_description
1 polymer ?
#
loop_
_entity_poly.entity_id
_entity_poly.type
_entity_poly.pdbx_seq_one_letter_code
_entity_poly.pdbx_strand_id
1 'polypeptide(L)'
;MDKVVLFIVEGATDKRALASIFRKIYRNRTVRFEFTHGDITSDETISIKNVEDEIYKYVKSYIDISKIKKSDIWQIVQIFDMDGACADDSRIVEGETREFFYTEKEISCKNHEKISLRNKHKKELMEYLLSLQEIKGISYEGYYMSCNLDESMKVFL
;
A
#
# COMPACT_ATOMS: atom_id res chain seq x y z
N MET A 1 0.50 -21.12 20.00
CA MET A 1 -0.24 -20.56 18.86
C MET A 1 0.77 -19.87 17.97
N ASP A 2 0.79 -20.18 16.69
CA ASP A 2 1.70 -19.52 15.76
C ASP A 2 1.32 -18.04 15.68
N LYS A 3 2.33 -17.17 15.74
CA LYS A 3 2.09 -15.74 15.60
C LYS A 3 1.58 -15.42 14.20
N VAL A 4 0.81 -14.34 14.10
CA VAL A 4 0.19 -13.88 12.85
C VAL A 4 1.07 -12.83 12.19
N VAL A 5 1.25 -12.95 10.87
CA VAL A 5 1.69 -11.87 9.99
C VAL A 5 0.45 -11.36 9.28
N LEU A 6 0.10 -10.10 9.52
CA LEU A 6 -1.09 -9.48 8.95
C LEU A 6 -0.69 -8.60 7.77
N PHE A 7 -1.04 -9.07 6.57
CA PHE A 7 -0.85 -8.31 5.35
C PHE A 7 -2.04 -7.38 5.13
N ILE A 8 -1.76 -6.11 4.87
CA ILE A 8 -2.75 -5.11 4.48
C ILE A 8 -2.46 -4.76 3.02
N VAL A 9 -3.42 -5.10 2.15
CA VAL A 9 -3.30 -4.95 0.70
C VAL A 9 -4.56 -4.27 0.15
N GLU A 10 -4.47 -3.64 -1.02
CA GLU A 10 -5.61 -2.93 -1.61
C GLU A 10 -6.67 -3.90 -2.15
N GLY A 11 -6.24 -4.90 -2.91
CA GLY A 11 -7.12 -5.71 -3.72
C GLY A 11 -6.96 -7.21 -3.57
N ALA A 12 -8.00 -7.93 -3.98
CA ALA A 12 -7.96 -9.38 -4.11
C ALA A 12 -6.91 -9.84 -5.15
N THR A 13 -6.56 -8.99 -6.10
CA THR A 13 -5.50 -9.23 -7.10
C THR A 13 -4.13 -9.34 -6.43
N ASP A 14 -3.77 -8.41 -5.54
CA ASP A 14 -2.50 -8.42 -4.80
C ASP A 14 -2.34 -9.71 -4.01
N LYS A 15 -3.40 -10.09 -3.28
CA LYS A 15 -3.43 -11.36 -2.53
C LYS A 15 -3.16 -12.55 -3.45
N ARG A 16 -3.81 -12.63 -4.63
CA ARG A 16 -3.61 -13.77 -5.54
C ARG A 16 -2.17 -13.83 -6.04
N ALA A 17 -1.58 -12.68 -6.36
CA ALA A 17 -0.19 -12.60 -6.82
C ALA A 17 0.81 -13.02 -5.73
N LEU A 18 0.56 -12.64 -4.48
CA LEU A 18 1.59 -12.69 -3.44
C LEU A 18 1.41 -13.74 -2.35
N ALA A 19 0.20 -14.25 -2.16
CA ALA A 19 -0.09 -15.17 -1.05
C ALA A 19 0.81 -16.41 -1.06
N SER A 20 1.13 -16.95 -2.24
CA SER A 20 2.01 -18.11 -2.38
C SER A 20 3.45 -17.82 -1.94
N ILE A 21 3.97 -16.64 -2.29
CA ILE A 21 5.34 -16.21 -1.96
C ILE A 21 5.46 -15.96 -0.46
N PHE A 22 4.56 -15.17 0.12
CA PHE A 22 4.62 -14.84 1.54
C PHE A 22 4.38 -16.04 2.46
N ARG A 23 3.54 -17.01 2.06
CA ARG A 23 3.41 -18.26 2.81
C ARG A 23 4.70 -19.08 2.84
N LYS A 24 5.56 -18.97 1.82
CA LYS A 24 6.88 -19.61 1.82
C LYS A 24 7.86 -18.87 2.71
N ILE A 25 7.89 -17.53 2.65
CA ILE A 25 8.76 -16.68 3.47
C ILE A 25 8.42 -16.86 4.96
N TYR A 26 7.12 -16.78 5.30
CA TYR A 26 6.61 -16.88 6.65
C TYR A 26 6.09 -18.28 7.00
N ARG A 27 6.79 -19.33 6.56
CA ARG A 27 6.37 -20.74 6.68
C ARG A 27 6.04 -21.22 8.10
N ASN A 28 6.60 -20.57 9.13
CA ASN A 28 6.39 -20.91 10.54
C ASN A 28 5.42 -19.93 11.24
N ARG A 29 4.63 -19.18 10.47
CA ARG A 29 3.69 -18.18 10.97
C ARG A 29 2.36 -18.28 10.24
N THR A 30 1.30 -17.79 10.87
CA THR A 30 0.00 -17.69 10.22
C THR A 30 -0.04 -16.44 9.37
N VAL A 31 -0.13 -16.59 8.04
CA VAL A 31 -0.27 -15.47 7.10
C VAL A 31 -1.75 -15.13 6.91
N ARG A 32 -2.13 -13.87 7.15
CA ARG A 32 -3.49 -13.34 6.95
C ARG A 32 -3.46 -12.08 6.10
N PHE A 33 -4.56 -11.84 5.40
CA PHE A 33 -4.72 -10.71 4.49
C PHE A 33 -5.99 -9.95 4.86
N GLU A 34 -5.85 -8.66 5.09
CA GLU A 34 -6.93 -7.68 5.21
C GLU A 34 -6.88 -6.75 4.00
N PHE A 35 -8.06 -6.36 3.52
CA PHE A 35 -8.19 -5.55 2.32
C PHE A 35 -8.59 -4.13 2.70
N THR A 36 -7.90 -3.15 2.14
CA THR A 36 -8.32 -1.76 2.24
C THR A 36 -9.47 -1.48 1.28
N HIS A 37 -10.33 -0.53 1.59
CA HIS A 37 -11.42 -0.12 0.69
C HIS A 37 -10.92 0.97 -0.28
N GLY A 38 -9.82 0.68 -0.97
CA GLY A 38 -9.07 1.62 -1.81
C GLY A 38 -7.68 1.98 -1.26
N ASP A 39 -6.90 2.70 -2.05
CA ASP A 39 -5.53 3.12 -1.70
C ASP A 39 -5.51 4.17 -0.57
N ILE A 40 -5.10 3.74 0.63
CA ILE A 40 -4.91 4.59 1.82
C ILE A 40 -3.96 5.76 1.55
N THR A 41 -2.98 5.59 0.68
CA THR A 41 -1.98 6.62 0.38
C THR A 41 -2.50 7.66 -0.63
N SER A 42 -3.58 7.36 -1.35
CA SER A 42 -4.24 8.30 -2.27
C SER A 42 -5.40 9.07 -1.63
N ASP A 43 -5.79 8.75 -0.39
CA ASP A 43 -6.93 9.40 0.29
C ASP A 43 -6.54 10.76 0.89
N GLU A 44 -7.11 11.84 0.35
CA GLU A 44 -6.86 13.23 0.78
C GLU A 44 -7.29 13.51 2.24
N THR A 45 -8.13 12.67 2.84
CA THR A 45 -8.55 12.80 4.24
C THR A 45 -7.57 12.14 5.23
N ILE A 46 -6.66 11.31 4.72
CA ILE A 46 -5.62 10.63 5.47
C ILE A 46 -4.35 11.45 5.40
N SER A 47 -3.62 11.58 6.51
CA SER A 47 -2.36 12.31 6.62
C SER A 47 -1.40 11.54 7.52
N ILE A 48 -0.13 11.96 7.57
CA ILE A 48 0.86 11.37 8.49
C ILE A 48 0.40 11.35 9.96
N LYS A 49 -0.57 12.20 10.34
CA LYS A 49 -1.09 12.29 11.70
C LYS A 49 -2.09 11.19 12.06
N ASN A 50 -2.79 10.62 11.09
CA ASN A 50 -3.87 9.64 11.32
C ASN A 50 -3.66 8.32 10.57
N VAL A 51 -2.72 8.24 9.62
CA VAL A 51 -2.52 7.05 8.78
C VAL A 51 -2.20 5.79 9.58
N GLU A 52 -1.43 5.91 10.67
CA GLU A 52 -1.19 4.80 11.59
C GLU A 52 -2.49 4.29 12.24
N ASP A 53 -3.40 5.20 12.61
CA ASP A 53 -4.69 4.83 13.21
C ASP A 53 -5.59 4.16 12.17
N GLU A 54 -5.59 4.65 10.92
CA GLU A 54 -6.33 4.02 9.81
C GLU A 54 -5.84 2.60 9.53
N ILE A 55 -4.52 2.38 9.49
CA ILE A 55 -3.92 1.05 9.35
C ILE A 55 -4.29 0.16 10.54
N TYR A 56 -4.21 0.71 11.76
CA TYR A 56 -4.50 -0.05 12.98
C TYR A 56 -5.97 -0.49 13.10
N LYS A 57 -6.92 0.18 12.42
CA LYS A 57 -8.33 -0.28 12.37
C LYS A 57 -8.44 -1.68 11.76
N TYR A 58 -7.67 -2.00 10.72
CA TYR A 58 -7.66 -3.34 10.11
C TYR A 58 -7.10 -4.38 11.08
N VAL A 59 -6.02 -4.03 11.77
CA VAL A 59 -5.40 -4.89 12.80
C VAL A 59 -6.39 -5.17 13.93
N LYS A 60 -7.03 -4.12 14.44
CA LYS A 60 -8.01 -4.22 15.52
C LYS A 60 -9.22 -5.05 15.12
N SER A 61 -9.77 -4.80 13.92
CA SER A 61 -10.86 -5.60 13.36
C SER A 61 -10.51 -7.09 13.31
N TYR A 62 -9.32 -7.42 12.78
CA TYR A 62 -8.86 -8.81 12.71
C TYR A 62 -8.72 -9.45 14.10
N ILE A 63 -8.15 -8.73 15.07
CA ILE A 63 -8.02 -9.17 16.47
C ILE A 63 -9.41 -9.46 17.07
N ASP A 64 -10.35 -8.53 16.90
CA ASP A 64 -11.69 -8.60 17.48
C ASP A 64 -12.53 -9.74 16.88
N ILE A 65 -12.40 -9.98 15.57
CA ILE A 65 -13.09 -11.08 14.86
C ILE A 65 -12.46 -12.42 15.22
N SER A 66 -11.12 -12.50 15.22
CA SER A 66 -10.39 -13.75 15.44
C SER A 66 -10.25 -14.12 16.92
N LYS A 67 -10.65 -13.22 17.84
CA LYS A 67 -10.57 -13.41 19.31
C LYS A 67 -9.16 -13.74 19.80
N ILE A 68 -8.14 -13.14 19.20
CA ILE A 68 -6.73 -13.29 19.59
C ILE A 68 -6.25 -12.09 20.40
N LYS A 69 -5.01 -12.11 20.89
CA LYS A 69 -4.41 -10.94 21.57
C LYS A 69 -3.58 -10.14 20.59
N LYS A 70 -3.40 -8.84 20.85
CA LYS A 70 -2.45 -8.00 20.13
C LYS A 70 -1.05 -8.60 20.09
N SER A 71 -0.60 -9.19 21.21
CA SER A 71 0.70 -9.86 21.29
C SER A 71 0.83 -11.07 20.38
N ASP A 72 -0.27 -11.60 19.84
CA ASP A 72 -0.27 -12.71 18.86
C ASP A 72 -0.03 -12.23 17.43
N ILE A 73 -0.15 -10.93 17.15
CA ILE A 73 0.33 -10.32 15.92
C ILE A 73 1.84 -10.11 16.04
N TRP A 74 2.61 -10.76 15.18
CA TRP A 74 4.06 -10.60 15.14
C TRP A 74 4.47 -9.40 14.29
N GLN A 75 3.79 -9.17 13.15
CA GLN A 75 4.12 -8.09 12.25
C GLN A 75 2.91 -7.67 11.40
N ILE A 76 2.85 -6.39 11.09
CA ILE A 76 2.00 -5.79 10.06
C ILE A 76 2.86 -5.60 8.82
N VAL A 77 2.42 -6.13 7.69
CA VAL A 77 3.08 -5.93 6.40
C VAL A 77 2.11 -5.20 5.48
N GLN A 78 2.44 -3.98 5.06
CA GLN A 78 1.62 -3.22 4.12
C GLN A 78 2.21 -3.28 2.73
N ILE A 79 1.36 -3.51 1.74
CA ILE A 79 1.77 -3.52 0.33
C ILE A 79 1.04 -2.38 -0.38
N PHE A 80 1.81 -1.42 -0.86
CA PHE A 80 1.32 -0.27 -1.61
C PHE A 80 1.26 -0.59 -3.09
N ASP A 81 0.16 -0.15 -3.72
CA ASP A 81 0.10 -0.06 -5.16
C ASP A 81 0.85 1.21 -5.63
N MET A 82 1.71 1.04 -6.63
CA MET A 82 2.42 2.15 -7.29
C MET A 82 1.63 2.72 -8.48
N ASP A 83 0.48 2.17 -8.84
CA ASP A 83 -0.30 2.72 -9.95
C ASP A 83 -0.63 4.19 -9.67
N GLY A 84 -0.20 5.05 -10.61
CA GLY A 84 -0.29 6.51 -10.51
C GLY A 84 0.75 7.21 -9.62
N ALA A 85 1.72 6.50 -9.04
CA ALA A 85 2.85 7.08 -8.29
C ALA A 85 4.03 7.50 -9.19
N CYS A 86 3.93 7.28 -10.50
CA CYS A 86 4.98 7.60 -11.45
C CYS A 86 4.43 8.16 -12.76
N ALA A 87 4.22 9.46 -12.79
CA ALA A 87 4.88 10.24 -13.83
C ALA A 87 5.70 11.28 -13.07
N ASP A 88 6.98 11.39 -13.43
CA ASP A 88 7.71 12.65 -13.28
C ASP A 88 6.76 13.78 -13.71
N ASP A 89 6.60 14.85 -12.91
CA ASP A 89 5.69 15.96 -13.23
C ASP A 89 5.95 16.50 -14.65
N SER A 90 7.17 16.33 -15.17
CA SER A 90 7.56 16.65 -16.56
C SER A 90 6.89 15.81 -17.66
N ARG A 91 6.17 14.74 -17.33
CA ARG A 91 5.47 13.83 -18.26
C ARG A 91 3.95 13.91 -18.17
N ILE A 92 3.42 14.83 -17.36
CA ILE A 92 1.99 15.09 -17.29
C ILE A 92 1.68 16.18 -18.32
N VAL A 93 0.86 15.84 -19.31
CA VAL A 93 0.41 16.76 -20.36
C VAL A 93 -1.06 17.03 -20.18
N GLU A 94 -1.46 18.28 -20.40
CA GLU A 94 -2.87 18.66 -20.38
C GLU A 94 -3.57 18.03 -21.59
N GLY A 95 -4.61 17.25 -21.34
CA GLY A 95 -5.37 16.59 -22.39
C GLY A 95 -6.89 16.68 -22.18
N GLU A 96 -7.64 16.42 -23.26
CA GLU A 96 -9.08 16.69 -23.33
C GLU A 96 -9.96 15.64 -22.62
N THR A 97 -9.39 14.53 -22.12
CA THR A 97 -10.14 13.38 -21.60
C THR A 97 -10.46 13.49 -20.10
N ARG A 98 -11.64 13.00 -19.71
CA ARG A 98 -12.10 12.95 -18.31
C ARG A 98 -11.46 11.81 -17.50
N GLU A 99 -10.97 10.78 -18.18
CA GLU A 99 -10.34 9.60 -17.59
C GLU A 99 -8.84 9.58 -17.92
N PHE A 100 -8.06 8.90 -17.07
CA PHE A 100 -6.62 8.73 -17.21
C PHE A 100 -6.30 8.08 -18.55
N PHE A 101 -5.58 8.80 -19.41
CA PHE A 101 -4.98 8.20 -20.61
C PHE A 101 -3.49 7.99 -20.34
N TYR A 102 -3.12 6.73 -20.14
CA TYR A 102 -1.74 6.30 -20.03
C TYR A 102 -1.22 5.98 -21.43
N THR A 103 -0.19 6.70 -21.87
CA THR A 103 0.62 6.28 -23.01
C THR A 103 2.01 5.87 -22.51
N GLU A 104 2.82 5.25 -23.37
CA GLU A 104 4.21 4.91 -23.06
C GLU A 104 5.08 6.12 -22.64
N LYS A 105 4.61 7.34 -22.89
CA LYS A 105 5.39 8.58 -22.70
C LYS A 105 4.73 9.60 -21.77
N GLU A 106 3.40 9.59 -21.67
CA GLU A 106 2.63 10.71 -21.14
C GLU A 106 1.38 10.26 -20.37
N ILE A 107 1.06 10.99 -19.29
CA ILE A 107 -0.24 10.89 -18.60
C ILE A 107 -1.07 12.12 -18.99
N SER A 108 -2.18 11.90 -19.68
CA SER A 108 -3.14 12.94 -20.08
C SER A 108 -4.29 13.03 -19.09
N CYS A 109 -4.51 14.22 -18.50
CA CYS A 109 -5.70 14.49 -17.68
C CYS A 109 -6.08 15.99 -17.67
N LYS A 110 -7.37 16.25 -17.43
CA LYS A 110 -8.01 17.56 -17.43
C LYS A 110 -7.70 18.46 -16.22
N ASN A 111 -7.08 17.94 -15.15
CA ASN A 111 -6.77 18.73 -13.95
C ASN A 111 -5.38 18.41 -13.40
N HIS A 112 -4.38 19.04 -14.02
CA HIS A 112 -2.96 18.89 -13.69
C HIS A 112 -2.65 19.16 -12.21
N GLU A 113 -3.20 20.24 -11.64
CA GLU A 113 -2.94 20.64 -10.25
C GLU A 113 -3.47 19.61 -9.25
N LYS A 114 -4.69 19.10 -9.45
CA LYS A 114 -5.28 18.11 -8.56
C LYS A 114 -4.48 16.80 -8.55
N ILE A 115 -3.94 16.39 -9.70
CA ILE A 115 -3.11 15.19 -9.80
C ILE A 115 -1.75 15.39 -9.16
N SER A 116 -1.09 16.53 -9.43
CA SER A 116 0.19 16.83 -8.80
C SER A 116 0.06 16.86 -7.27
N LEU A 117 -1.01 17.46 -6.75
CA LEU A 117 -1.30 17.45 -5.31
C LEU A 117 -1.54 16.03 -4.78
N ARG A 118 -2.35 15.22 -5.46
CA ARG A 118 -2.59 13.81 -5.09
C ARG A 118 -1.30 12.98 -5.10
N ASN A 119 -0.46 13.15 -6.11
CA ASN A 119 0.80 12.41 -6.23
C ASN A 119 1.80 12.82 -5.16
N LYS A 120 1.89 14.12 -4.86
CA LYS A 120 2.71 14.64 -3.76
C LYS A 120 2.23 14.09 -2.42
N HIS A 121 0.92 14.08 -2.20
CA HIS A 121 0.29 13.51 -1.00
C HIS A 121 0.61 12.01 -0.84
N LYS A 122 0.40 11.23 -1.91
CA LYS A 122 0.73 9.80 -1.95
C LYS A 122 2.18 9.55 -1.63
N LYS A 123 3.08 10.31 -2.26
CA LYS A 123 4.52 10.21 -2.02
C LYS A 123 4.88 10.51 -0.56
N GLU A 124 4.36 11.59 0.02
CA GLU A 124 4.62 11.96 1.41
C GLU A 124 4.17 10.86 2.39
N LEU A 125 2.96 10.31 2.19
CA LEU A 125 2.46 9.21 3.01
C LEU A 125 3.29 7.94 2.84
N MET A 126 3.65 7.57 1.61
CA MET A 126 4.48 6.40 1.35
C MET A 126 5.88 6.54 1.97
N GLU A 127 6.54 7.69 1.81
CA GLU A 127 7.86 7.95 2.41
C GLU A 127 7.79 7.85 3.94
N TYR A 128 6.76 8.43 4.55
CA TYR A 128 6.53 8.32 5.98
C TYR A 128 6.33 6.86 6.41
N LEU A 129 5.41 6.13 5.77
CA LEU A 129 5.11 4.75 6.13
C LEU A 129 6.31 3.83 5.93
N LEU A 130 7.05 3.96 4.83
CA LEU A 130 8.27 3.18 4.58
C LEU A 130 9.39 3.46 5.60
N SER A 131 9.33 4.59 6.31
CA SER A 131 10.28 4.92 7.38
C SER A 131 9.90 4.33 8.75
N LEU A 132 8.67 3.84 8.92
CA LEU A 132 8.19 3.30 10.19
C LEU A 132 8.76 1.90 10.44
N GLN A 133 9.09 1.63 11.71
CA GLN A 133 9.50 0.30 12.18
C GLN A 133 8.39 -0.41 12.99
N GLU A 134 7.43 0.36 13.50
CA GLU A 134 6.28 -0.16 14.21
C GLU A 134 5.06 0.73 14.03
N ILE A 135 3.88 0.12 14.18
CA ILE A 135 2.60 0.82 14.32
C ILE A 135 1.96 0.36 15.62
N LYS A 136 1.73 1.33 16.52
CA LYS A 136 1.15 1.09 17.84
C LYS A 136 1.83 -0.07 18.59
N GLY A 137 3.16 -0.18 18.57
CA GLY A 137 3.89 -1.25 19.27
C GLY A 137 3.77 -2.66 18.66
N ILE A 138 3.44 -2.76 17.37
CA ILE A 138 3.56 -3.98 16.57
C ILE A 138 4.56 -3.68 15.45
N SER A 139 5.52 -4.56 15.21
CA SER A 139 6.48 -4.42 14.11
C SER A 139 5.76 -4.17 12.79
N TYR A 140 6.27 -3.22 12.01
CA TYR A 140 5.68 -2.79 10.75
C TYR A 140 6.74 -2.78 9.65
N GLU A 141 6.36 -3.28 8.47
CA GLU A 141 7.14 -3.15 7.24
C GLU A 141 6.22 -2.75 6.09
N GLY A 142 6.65 -1.76 5.32
CA GLY A 142 5.98 -1.30 4.11
C GLY A 142 6.74 -1.76 2.86
N TYR A 143 6.00 -2.26 1.87
CA TYR A 143 6.54 -2.69 0.58
C TYR A 143 5.72 -2.11 -0.55
N TYR A 144 6.34 -1.85 -1.69
CA TYR A 144 5.64 -1.43 -2.90
C TYR A 144 6.18 -2.20 -4.10
N MET A 145 5.34 -2.39 -5.11
CA MET A 145 5.76 -2.97 -6.38
C MET A 145 5.99 -1.88 -7.40
N SER A 146 7.22 -1.72 -7.87
CA SER A 146 7.49 -0.83 -9.00
C SER A 146 7.36 -1.58 -10.31
N CYS A 147 6.48 -1.10 -11.20
CA CYS A 147 6.51 -1.45 -12.61
C CYS A 147 7.59 -0.59 -13.29
N ASN A 148 8.84 -1.05 -13.28
CA ASN A 148 9.78 -0.58 -14.29
C ASN A 148 9.33 -1.15 -15.64
N LEU A 149 9.17 -0.28 -16.63
CA LEU A 149 8.79 -0.61 -18.03
C LEU A 149 9.75 -1.61 -18.73
N ASP A 150 10.86 -1.98 -18.09
CA ASP A 150 11.70 -3.11 -18.50
C ASP A 150 11.41 -4.31 -17.58
N GLU A 151 10.68 -5.28 -18.14
CA GLU A 151 10.53 -6.67 -17.72
C GLU A 151 11.18 -7.06 -16.37
N SER A 152 10.53 -6.78 -15.26
CA SER A 152 10.49 -7.64 -14.05
C SER A 152 9.83 -6.93 -12.86
N MET A 153 8.87 -7.62 -12.22
CA MET A 153 8.41 -7.30 -10.87
C MET A 153 9.61 -7.28 -9.91
N LYS A 154 9.95 -6.11 -9.36
CA LYS A 154 10.91 -5.99 -8.26
C LYS A 154 10.16 -5.68 -6.97
N VAL A 155 10.16 -6.64 -6.05
CA VAL A 155 9.79 -6.42 -4.65
C VAL A 155 11.09 -5.98 -3.95
N PHE A 156 11.15 -4.73 -3.50
CA PHE A 156 12.21 -4.31 -2.58
C PHE A 156 11.85 -4.86 -1.21
N LEU A 157 12.53 -5.92 -0.78
CA LEU A 157 12.38 -6.55 0.54
C LEU A 157 13.33 -5.93 1.56
#